data_AF-A0AAE9PQ34-F1
#
_entry.id   AF-A0AAE9PQ34-F1
#
_cell.length_a   1.000
_cell.length_b   1.000
_cell.length_c   1.000
_cell.angle_alpha   90.00
_cell.angle_beta   90.00
_cell.angle_gamma   90.00
#
_symmetry.space_group_name_H-M   'P 1'
#
loop_
_entity.id
_entity.type
_entity.pdbx_description
1 polymer ?
#
loop_
_entity_poly.entity_id
_entity_poly.type
_entity_poly.pdbx_seq_one_letter_code
_entity_poly.pdbx_strand_id
1 'polypeptide(L)' 'MQGKEAFLLDILVYDSYQGRGLGTLAMKALEQEAHRLGAVRIGLHVFGHNERALHVYRKSGYRITDIQMSKEI' A
#
# COMPACT_ATOMS: atom_id res chain seq x y z
N MET A 1 16.25 -9.32 -12.52
CA MET A 1 15.37 -10.50 -12.37
C MET A 1 13.98 -10.08 -12.83
N GLN A 2 13.46 -10.67 -13.91
CA GLN A 2 12.08 -10.44 -14.34
C GLN A 2 11.17 -11.26 -13.42
N GLY A 3 10.59 -10.63 -12.39
CA GLY A 3 9.65 -11.29 -11.48
C GLY A 3 8.25 -10.70 -11.65
N LYS A 4 7.22 -11.44 -11.22
CA LYS A 4 5.85 -10.93 -11.27
C LYS A 4 5.68 -9.76 -10.31
N GLU A 5 4.85 -8.80 -10.68
CA GLU A 5 4.44 -7.70 -9.81
C GLU A 5 3.01 -7.95 -9.34
N ALA A 6 2.79 -7.81 -8.04
CA ALA A 6 1.45 -7.71 -7.48
C ALA A 6 1.05 -6.23 -7.41
N PHE A 7 -0.23 -5.93 -7.60
CA PHE A 7 -0.75 -4.58 -7.46
C PHE A 7 -1.94 -4.56 -6.51
N LEU A 8 -1.84 -3.77 -5.43
CA LEU A 8 -2.93 -3.59 -4.47
C LEU A 8 -3.94 -2.61 -5.04
N LEU A 9 -5.12 -3.12 -5.40
CA LEU A 9 -6.21 -2.31 -5.96
C LEU A 9 -6.95 -1.53 -4.88
N ASP A 10 -7.30 -2.20 -3.78
CA ASP A 10 -8.05 -1.58 -2.69
C ASP A 10 -7.74 -2.25 -1.34
N ILE A 11 -7.81 -1.45 -0.28
CA ILE A 11 -7.72 -1.90 1.11
C ILE A 11 -8.55 -0.98 1.99
N LEU A 12 -9.40 -1.58 2.82
CA LEU A 12 -10.24 -0.87 3.77
C LEU A 12 -10.09 -1.46 5.16
N VAL A 13 -9.99 -0.57 6.15
CA VAL A 13 -10.22 -0.91 7.56
C VAL A 13 -11.44 -0.11 8.00
N TYR A 14 -12.53 -0.79 8.32
CA TYR A 14 -13.75 -0.17 8.84
C TYR A 14 -13.42 0.75 10.03
N ASP A 15 -14.10 1.90 10.08
CA ASP A 15 -13.81 3.00 11.02
C ASP A 15 -13.70 2.54 12.48
N SER A 16 -14.58 1.65 12.91
CA SER A 16 -14.60 1.09 14.28
C SER A 16 -13.33 0.31 14.66
N TYR A 17 -12.53 -0.11 13.68
CA TYR A 17 -11.33 -0.92 13.84
C TYR A 17 -10.04 -0.15 13.49
N GLN A 18 -10.15 1.11 13.11
CA GLN A 18 -9.02 1.97 12.79
C GLN A 18 -8.18 2.33 14.03
N GLY A 19 -6.90 2.69 13.83
CA GLY A 19 -6.02 3.11 14.93
C GLY A 19 -5.43 1.95 15.74
N ARG A 20 -5.77 0.70 15.41
CA ARG A 20 -5.33 -0.51 16.14
C ARG A 20 -4.18 -1.27 15.47
N GLY A 21 -3.49 -0.64 14.51
CA GLY A 21 -2.41 -1.26 13.75
C GLY A 21 -2.84 -2.27 12.67
N LEU A 22 -4.14 -2.47 12.44
CA LEU A 22 -4.65 -3.45 11.49
C LEU A 22 -4.18 -3.22 10.05
N GLY A 23 -4.03 -1.96 9.62
CA GLY A 23 -3.50 -1.65 8.28
C GLY A 23 -2.10 -2.25 8.08
N THR A 24 -1.19 -2.05 9.04
CA THR A 24 0.16 -2.62 8.96
C THR A 24 0.16 -4.15 9.00
N LEU A 25 -0.73 -4.76 9.81
CA LEU A 25 -0.88 -6.22 9.84
C LEU A 25 -1.40 -6.76 8.51
N ALA A 26 -2.37 -6.09 7.89
CA ALA A 26 -2.88 -6.43 6.56
C ALA A 26 -1.78 -6.33 5.49
N MET A 27 -0.97 -5.26 5.50
CA MET A 27 0.16 -5.12 4.57
C MET A 27 1.20 -6.23 4.73
N LYS A 28 1.49 -6.66 5.97
CA LYS A 28 2.39 -7.79 6.23
C LYS A 28 1.82 -9.11 5.69
N ALA A 29 0.53 -9.35 5.87
CA ALA A 29 -0.12 -10.55 5.34
C ALA A 29 -0.12 -10.55 3.80
N LEU A 30 -0.39 -9.38 3.19
CA LEU A 30 -0.29 -9.18 1.75
C LEU A 30 1.12 -9.47 1.22
N GLU A 31 2.16 -8.98 1.90
CA GLU A 31 3.56 -9.22 1.53
C GLU A 31 3.91 -10.71 1.53
N GLN A 32 3.51 -11.43 2.58
CA GLN A 32 3.72 -12.88 2.68
C GLN A 32 3.05 -13.63 1.53
N GLU A 33 1.81 -13.27 1.19
CA GLU A 33 1.08 -13.91 0.11
C GLU A 33 1.66 -13.57 -1.27
N ALA A 34 2.03 -12.30 -1.50
CA ALA A 34 2.68 -11.88 -2.73
C ALA A 34 3.99 -12.64 -2.96
N HIS A 35 4.81 -12.80 -1.91
CA HIS A 35 6.02 -13.61 -1.96
C HIS A 35 5.72 -15.08 -2.27
N ARG A 36 4.71 -15.69 -1.64
CA ARG A 36 4.29 -17.07 -1.91
C ARG A 36 3.88 -17.29 -3.37
N LEU A 37 3.28 -16.28 -4.00
CA LEU A 37 2.90 -16.28 -5.41
C LEU A 37 4.05 -15.96 -6.38
N GLY A 38 5.27 -15.74 -5.86
CA GLY A 38 6.46 -15.44 -6.65
C GLY A 38 6.54 -14.00 -7.13
N ALA A 39 5.81 -13.08 -6.49
CA ALA A 39 5.95 -11.66 -6.76
C ALA A 39 7.27 -11.14 -6.17
N VAL A 40 7.91 -10.22 -6.90
CA VAL A 40 9.16 -9.57 -6.48
C VAL A 40 8.97 -8.10 -6.07
N ARG A 41 7.75 -7.58 -6.29
CA ARG A 41 7.35 -6.21 -5.95
C ARG A 41 5.84 -6.15 -5.75
N ILE A 42 5.41 -5.23 -4.89
CA ILE A 42 4.02 -4.84 -4.71
C ILE A 42 3.90 -3.35 -5.03
N GLY A 43 3.06 -3.01 -6.01
CA GLY A 43 2.68 -1.64 -6.33
C GLY A 43 1.32 -1.28 -5.73
N LEU A 44 1.08 0.01 -5.53
CA LEU A 44 -0.22 0.55 -5.14
C LEU A 44 -0.36 2.01 -5.59
N HIS A 45 -1.59 2.49 -5.65
CA HIS A 45 -1.89 3.91 -5.76
C HIS A 45 -2.42 4.44 -4.43
N VAL A 46 -2.04 5.65 -4.06
CA VAL A 46 -2.57 6.34 -2.88
C VAL A 46 -2.76 7.82 -3.20
N PHE A 47 -3.91 8.37 -2.82
CA PHE A 47 -4.15 9.81 -2.95
C PHE A 47 -3.26 10.59 -1.98
N GLY A 48 -2.66 11.68 -2.47
CA GLY A 48 -1.70 12.48 -1.69
C GLY A 48 -2.26 13.05 -0.39
N HIS A 49 -3.57 13.31 -0.31
CA HIS A 49 -4.22 13.80 0.92
C HIS A 49 -4.47 12.69 1.97
N ASN A 50 -4.28 11.41 1.62
CA ASN A 50 -4.54 10.30 2.54
C ASN A 50 -3.30 10.02 3.42
N GLU A 51 -3.00 10.95 4.32
CA GLU A 51 -1.83 10.90 5.21
C GLU A 51 -1.81 9.64 6.08
N ARG A 52 -2.99 9.15 6.48
CA ARG A 52 -3.12 7.92 7.27
C ARG A 52 -2.65 6.70 6.48
N ALA A 53 -3.09 6.54 5.22
CA ALA A 53 -2.65 5.45 4.38
C ALA A 53 -1.16 5.58 4.03
N LEU A 54 -0.69 6.79 3.71
CA LEU A 54 0.73 7.07 3.49
C LEU A 54 1.60 6.65 4.69
N HIS A 55 1.16 6.94 5.91
CA HIS A 55 1.85 6.50 7.13
C HIS A 55 1.92 4.97 7.23
N VAL A 56 0.82 4.26 6.98
CA VAL A 56 0.79 2.79 6.98
C VAL A 56 1.73 2.20 5.93
N TYR A 57 1.72 2.71 4.70
CA TYR A 57 2.56 2.23 3.62
C TYR A 57 4.04 2.48 3.89
N ARG A 58 4.42 3.68 4.34
CA ARG A 58 5.80 3.99 4.75
C ARG A 58 6.28 3.07 5.87
N LYS A 59 5.44 2.86 6.90
CA LYS A 59 5.75 1.93 8.01
C LYS A 59 5.90 0.48 7.54
N SER A 60 5.24 0.12 6.45
CA SER A 60 5.31 -1.21 5.81
C SER A 60 6.41 -1.31 4.75
N GLY A 61 7.31 -0.32 4.64
CA GLY A 61 8.48 -0.36 3.76
C GLY A 61 8.26 0.15 2.33
N TYR A 62 7.05 0.63 1.98
CA TYR A 62 6.78 1.21 0.67
C TYR A 62 7.51 2.55 0.51
N ARG A 63 7.92 2.83 -0.72
CA ARG A 63 8.57 4.08 -1.13
C ARG A 63 7.76 4.70 -2.26
N ILE A 64 7.77 6.03 -2.33
CA ILE A 64 7.13 6.75 -3.44
C ILE A 64 7.91 6.44 -4.72
N THR A 65 7.20 6.01 -5.76
CA THR A 65 7.76 5.81 -7.11
C THR A 65 7.38 6.95 -8.05
N ASP A 66 6.15 7.46 -7.91
CA ASP A 66 5.55 8.46 -8.79
C ASP A 66 4.73 9.48 -7.97
N ILE A 67 4.65 10.71 -8.47
CA ILE A 67 3.79 11.77 -7.92
C ILE A 67 2.98 12.36 -9.08
N GLN A 68 1.65 12.30 -8.98
CA GLN A 68 0.74 12.95 -9.92
C GLN A 68 0.21 14.24 -9.30
N MET A 69 0.22 15.33 -10.07
CA MET A 69 -0.21 16.66 -9.63
C MET A 69 -1.12 17.30 -10.70
N SER A 70 -2.08 18.10 -10.25
CA SER A 70 -2.95 18.90 -11.11
C SER A 70 -3.20 20.26 -10.47
N LYS A 71 -3.58 21.26 -11.28
CA LYS A 71 -3.94 22.61 -10.84
C LYS A 71 -5.20 23.05 -11.59
N GLU A 72 -6.18 23.60 -10.86
CA GLU A 72 -7.31 24.30 -11.47
C GLU A 72 -6.85 25.66 -12.02
N ILE A 73 -7.34 26.05 -13.21
CA ILE A 73 -7.00 27.32 -13.86
C ILE A 73 -7.99 28.40 -13.45
#